data_AF-A0A174RQ09-F1
#
_entry.id   AF-A0A174RQ09-F1
#
_cell.length_a   1.000
_cell.length_b   1.000
_cell.length_c   1.000
_cell.angle_alpha   90.00
_cell.angle_beta   90.00
_cell.angle_gamma   90.00
#
_symmetry.space_group_name_H-M   'P 1'
#
loop_
_entity.id
_entity.type
_entity.pdbx_description
1 polymer ?
#
loop_
_entity_poly.entity_id
_entity_poly.type
_entity_poly.pdbx_seq_one_letter_code
_entity_poly.pdbx_strand_id
1 'polypeptide(L)'
;MVRFKKGTKGAGALILALSLASSYPAVSWAGETEDTERIMETGERKRAESSEDAVVYGPGSYVIGEDILPGEYAVFTEDTSEQNAYSTCTITLYKDDTDARRIGTFQFQHHGLISLYKGQHLVITKGYAVEADRAGITPGTTGMYKAGRDMEPGTYRITPLTSGSGYYALYNDVRYYYDYIDEYAALFEPVTVNIANGQYLELFDAGSIERVPD
;
A
#
# COMPACT_ATOMS: atom_id res chain seq x y z
N MET A 1 9.84 -15.24 8.08
CA MET A 1 9.93 -16.06 6.86
C MET A 1 8.65 -15.88 6.08
N VAL A 2 8.65 -15.02 5.06
CA VAL A 2 7.46 -14.69 4.26
C VAL A 2 7.16 -15.87 3.34
N ARG A 3 5.94 -16.43 3.40
CA ARG A 3 5.51 -17.53 2.52
C ARG A 3 4.80 -16.95 1.31
N PHE A 4 5.45 -17.05 0.14
CA PHE A 4 4.84 -16.67 -1.13
C PHE A 4 3.79 -17.70 -1.56
N LYS A 5 2.60 -17.25 -1.96
CA LYS A 5 1.61 -18.11 -2.59
C LYS A 5 1.98 -18.27 -4.07
N LYS A 6 2.42 -19.46 -4.47
CA LYS A 6 2.49 -19.82 -5.89
C LYS A 6 1.08 -20.13 -6.39
N GLY A 7 0.70 -19.54 -7.53
CA GLY A 7 -0.60 -19.74 -8.16
C GLY A 7 -0.86 -21.24 -8.37
N THR A 8 -1.82 -21.78 -7.63
CA THR A 8 -2.35 -23.14 -7.80
C THR A 8 -3.85 -23.08 -7.57
N LYS A 9 -4.60 -23.59 -8.55
CA LYS A 9 -6.07 -23.58 -8.59
C LYS A 9 -6.66 -24.50 -7.52
N GLY A 10 -7.72 -24.08 -6.83
CA GLY A 10 -8.68 -25.02 -6.25
C GLY A 10 -9.33 -24.66 -4.90
N ALA A 11 -10.66 -24.46 -4.96
CA ALA A 11 -11.72 -24.87 -4.04
C ALA A 11 -11.72 -24.38 -2.56
N GLY A 12 -12.88 -23.83 -2.16
CA GLY A 12 -13.15 -23.29 -0.83
C GLY A 12 -13.86 -24.22 0.15
N ALA A 13 -14.09 -23.68 1.36
CA ALA A 13 -15.03 -24.08 2.42
C ALA A 13 -14.82 -23.04 3.55
N LEU A 14 -15.75 -22.15 3.91
CA LEU A 14 -17.00 -22.31 4.68
C LEU A 14 -16.81 -22.90 6.10
N ILE A 15 -17.57 -22.31 7.03
CA ILE A 15 -18.03 -22.78 8.36
C ILE A 15 -17.05 -22.58 9.55
N LEU A 16 -17.39 -22.22 10.81
CA LEU A 16 -18.64 -22.19 11.61
C LEU A 16 -18.46 -21.25 12.83
N ALA A 17 -19.54 -20.58 13.25
CA ALA A 17 -19.64 -19.81 14.50
C ALA A 17 -19.73 -20.72 15.74
N LEU A 18 -19.28 -20.23 16.91
CA LEU A 18 -19.68 -20.81 18.20
C LEU A 18 -19.82 -19.71 19.27
N SER A 19 -21.04 -19.58 19.79
CA SER A 19 -21.41 -18.79 20.96
C SER A 19 -21.11 -19.59 22.23
N LEU A 20 -20.72 -18.93 23.32
CA LEU A 20 -21.00 -19.40 24.69
C LEU A 20 -21.06 -18.21 25.64
N ALA A 21 -22.22 -18.07 26.29
CA ALA A 21 -22.46 -17.18 27.40
C ALA A 21 -22.14 -17.89 28.73
N SER A 22 -21.61 -17.16 29.71
CA SER A 22 -21.83 -17.48 31.12
C SER A 22 -21.86 -16.19 31.96
N SER A 23 -22.77 -16.21 32.93
CA SER A 23 -23.24 -15.07 33.72
C SER A 23 -22.57 -14.97 35.10
N TYR A 24 -22.83 -13.84 35.77
CA TYR A 24 -22.82 -13.52 37.23
C TYR A 24 -21.75 -12.50 37.69
N PRO A 25 -21.95 -11.75 38.81
CA PRO A 25 -22.68 -10.47 38.82
C PRO A 25 -21.90 -9.31 39.52
N ALA A 26 -22.55 -8.14 39.54
CA ALA A 26 -22.15 -6.80 39.98
C ALA A 26 -21.27 -6.63 41.24
N VAL A 27 -20.29 -5.71 41.13
CA VAL A 27 -19.92 -4.74 42.19
C VAL A 27 -19.60 -3.39 41.52
N SER A 28 -20.28 -2.34 41.97
CA SER A 28 -20.16 -0.96 41.52
C SER A 28 -18.98 -0.24 42.16
N TRP A 29 -18.09 0.34 41.36
CA TRP A 29 -17.44 1.62 41.63
C TRP A 29 -17.41 2.40 40.32
N ALA A 30 -18.14 3.51 40.30
CA ALA A 30 -18.48 4.26 39.13
C ALA A 30 -17.31 5.11 38.62
N GLY A 31 -17.09 5.01 37.31
CA GLY A 31 -16.67 6.11 36.45
C GLY A 31 -15.17 6.36 36.37
N GLU A 32 -14.45 5.54 35.59
CA GLU A 32 -13.26 5.97 34.80
C GLU A 32 -12.62 4.84 33.96
N THR A 33 -13.08 3.58 34.03
CA THR A 33 -12.42 2.44 33.35
C THR A 33 -13.04 2.00 32.02
N GLU A 34 -14.32 2.29 31.76
CA GLU A 34 -15.03 1.77 30.56
C GLU A 34 -14.55 2.41 29.25
N ASP A 35 -14.21 3.71 29.26
CA ASP A 35 -13.74 4.39 28.05
C ASP A 35 -12.33 3.93 27.64
N THR A 36 -11.46 3.66 28.62
CA THR A 36 -10.10 3.19 28.33
C THR A 36 -10.12 1.75 27.83
N GLU A 37 -10.88 0.85 28.45
CA GLU A 37 -11.02 -0.54 27.98
C GLU A 37 -11.66 -0.62 26.60
N ARG A 38 -12.66 0.22 26.30
CA ARG A 38 -13.27 0.30 24.97
C ARG A 38 -12.27 0.81 23.92
N ILE A 39 -11.44 1.79 24.24
CA ILE A 39 -10.40 2.31 23.32
C ILE A 39 -9.28 1.28 23.11
N MET A 40 -8.86 0.57 24.16
CA MET A 40 -7.86 -0.50 24.10
C MET A 40 -8.37 -1.69 23.28
N GLU A 41 -9.61 -2.13 23.51
CA GLU A 41 -10.22 -3.24 22.79
C GLU A 41 -10.52 -2.89 21.33
N THR A 42 -10.90 -1.63 21.04
CA THR A 42 -11.10 -1.17 19.65
C THR A 42 -9.77 -0.98 18.91
N GLY A 43 -8.72 -0.52 19.61
CA GLY A 43 -7.36 -0.42 19.09
C GLY A 43 -6.70 -1.77 18.86
N GLU A 44 -6.88 -2.73 19.77
CA GLU A 44 -6.43 -4.11 19.62
C GLU A 44 -7.22 -4.86 18.55
N ARG A 45 -8.54 -4.64 18.41
CA ARG A 45 -9.32 -5.21 17.30
C ARG A 45 -8.90 -4.63 15.94
N LYS A 46 -8.66 -3.32 15.82
CA LYS A 46 -8.08 -2.73 14.59
C LYS A 46 -6.68 -3.27 14.27
N ARG A 47 -5.87 -3.51 15.31
CA ARG A 47 -4.51 -4.07 15.17
C ARG A 47 -4.53 -5.56 14.84
N ALA A 48 -5.48 -6.31 15.39
CA ALA A 48 -5.66 -7.74 15.16
C ALA A 48 -6.30 -8.04 13.80
N GLU A 49 -7.20 -7.19 13.30
CA GLU A 49 -7.72 -7.28 11.91
C GLU A 49 -6.65 -6.95 10.87
N SER A 50 -5.62 -6.16 11.22
CA SER A 50 -4.43 -5.97 10.37
C SER A 50 -3.46 -7.18 10.37
N SER A 51 -3.76 -8.23 11.16
CA SER A 51 -2.87 -9.38 11.38
C SER A 51 -3.39 -10.71 10.84
N GLU A 52 -4.47 -10.74 10.06
CA GLU A 52 -4.67 -11.84 9.12
C GLU A 52 -3.54 -11.77 8.09
N ASP A 53 -2.61 -12.73 8.15
CA ASP A 53 -1.43 -12.85 7.28
C ASP A 53 -1.74 -12.34 5.85
N ALA A 54 -1.24 -11.14 5.53
CA ALA A 54 -1.48 -10.52 4.24
C ALA A 54 -1.00 -11.46 3.13
N VAL A 55 -1.86 -11.73 2.15
CA VAL A 55 -1.50 -12.64 1.05
C VAL A 55 -0.46 -11.96 0.18
N VAL A 56 0.72 -12.60 0.06
CA VAL A 56 1.83 -12.12 -0.75
C VAL A 56 1.87 -12.85 -2.10
N TYR A 57 1.78 -12.08 -3.17
CA TYR A 57 1.85 -12.54 -4.56
C TYR A 57 3.25 -12.26 -5.12
N GLY A 58 4.07 -13.31 -5.31
CA GLY A 58 5.42 -13.16 -5.85
C GLY A 58 5.46 -13.00 -7.38
N PRO A 59 6.63 -13.18 -8.01
CA PRO A 59 6.73 -13.19 -9.46
C PRO A 59 5.84 -14.25 -10.09
N GLY A 60 5.09 -13.87 -11.13
CA GLY A 60 4.06 -14.72 -11.71
C GLY A 60 3.08 -13.98 -12.60
N SER A 61 2.06 -14.71 -13.05
CA SER A 61 1.02 -14.29 -13.98
C SER A 61 -0.33 -14.53 -13.31
N TYR A 62 -1.15 -13.50 -13.21
CA TYR A 62 -2.34 -13.47 -12.36
C TYR A 62 -3.53 -12.81 -13.08
N VAL A 63 -4.64 -13.53 -13.20
CA VAL A 63 -5.90 -12.99 -13.71
C VAL A 63 -6.68 -12.34 -12.58
N ILE A 64 -7.00 -11.05 -12.73
CA ILE A 64 -7.69 -10.28 -11.70
C ILE A 64 -9.17 -10.70 -11.63
N GLY A 65 -9.62 -11.06 -10.44
CA GLY A 65 -10.93 -11.65 -10.17
C GLY A 65 -10.94 -13.18 -10.19
N GLU A 66 -9.82 -13.83 -10.52
CA GLU A 66 -9.66 -15.29 -10.44
C GLU A 66 -8.50 -15.67 -9.50
N ASP A 67 -7.28 -15.24 -9.80
CA ASP A 67 -6.08 -15.58 -9.02
C ASP A 67 -5.84 -14.59 -7.87
N ILE A 68 -6.20 -13.33 -8.08
CA ILE A 68 -6.05 -12.20 -7.18
C ILE A 68 -7.34 -11.37 -7.22
N LEU A 69 -7.81 -10.87 -6.07
CA LEU A 69 -9.03 -10.07 -6.05
C LEU A 69 -8.80 -8.70 -6.69
N PRO A 70 -9.83 -8.07 -7.30
CA PRO A 70 -9.73 -6.68 -7.71
C PRO A 70 -9.59 -5.77 -6.48
N GLY A 71 -8.81 -4.70 -6.61
CA GLY A 71 -8.50 -3.80 -5.50
C GLY A 71 -7.23 -2.98 -5.74
N GLU A 72 -6.80 -2.24 -4.72
CA GLU A 72 -5.52 -1.52 -4.74
C GLU A 72 -4.43 -2.39 -4.11
N TYR A 73 -3.28 -2.47 -4.77
CA TYR A 73 -2.15 -3.29 -4.35
C TYR A 73 -0.88 -2.46 -4.27
N ALA A 74 -0.07 -2.73 -3.26
CA ALA A 74 1.29 -2.27 -3.16
C ALA A 74 2.22 -3.32 -3.77
N VAL A 75 3.10 -2.89 -4.68
CA VAL A 75 4.10 -3.75 -5.30
C VAL A 75 5.46 -3.35 -4.77
N PHE A 76 6.10 -4.24 -4.03
CA PHE A 76 7.40 -4.03 -3.40
C PHE A 76 8.51 -4.70 -4.20
N THR A 77 9.71 -4.14 -4.10
CA THR A 77 10.93 -4.86 -4.45
C THR A 77 11.19 -6.00 -3.47
N GLU A 78 11.93 -7.03 -3.89
CA GLU A 78 12.27 -8.18 -3.03
C GLU A 78 13.30 -7.81 -1.95
N ASP A 79 14.05 -6.73 -2.18
CA ASP A 79 15.04 -6.23 -1.25
C ASP A 79 14.40 -5.26 -0.25
N THR A 80 14.14 -5.77 0.95
CA THR A 80 13.53 -5.00 2.05
C THR A 80 14.57 -4.29 2.92
N SER A 81 15.83 -4.20 2.50
CA SER A 81 16.84 -3.48 3.28
C SER A 81 16.62 -1.97 3.15
N GLU A 82 16.71 -1.26 4.28
CA GLU A 82 16.53 0.20 4.38
C GLU A 82 17.55 1.00 3.52
N GLN A 83 18.55 0.34 2.93
CA GLN A 83 19.70 0.96 2.27
C GLN A 83 19.65 0.98 0.73
N ASN A 84 18.64 0.37 0.08
CA ASN A 84 18.61 0.27 -1.38
C ASN A 84 17.45 1.05 -2.03
N ALA A 85 17.55 2.38 -2.03
CA ALA A 85 16.68 3.29 -2.79
C ALA A 85 16.64 2.98 -4.31
N TYR A 86 17.58 2.18 -4.82
CA TYR A 86 17.69 1.77 -6.22
C TYR A 86 17.10 0.38 -6.51
N SER A 87 16.58 -0.31 -5.49
CA SER A 87 15.94 -1.61 -5.70
C SER A 87 14.57 -1.40 -6.34
N THR A 88 14.39 -2.05 -7.48
CA THR A 88 13.19 -1.88 -8.31
C THR A 88 12.26 -3.07 -8.21
N CYS A 89 10.96 -2.83 -8.37
CA CYS A 89 9.98 -3.84 -8.77
C CYS A 89 9.49 -3.54 -10.18
N THR A 90 9.01 -4.57 -10.88
CA THR A 90 8.59 -4.44 -12.28
C THR A 90 7.39 -5.32 -12.54
N ILE A 91 6.34 -4.70 -13.07
CA ILE A 91 5.09 -5.35 -13.43
C ILE A 91 4.68 -4.98 -14.85
N THR A 92 3.85 -5.82 -15.45
CA THR A 92 3.13 -5.49 -16.69
C THR A 92 1.65 -5.75 -16.48
N LEU A 93 0.82 -4.80 -16.91
CA LEU A 93 -0.63 -4.89 -16.81
C LEU A 93 -1.25 -4.96 -18.20
N TYR A 94 -2.24 -5.82 -18.36
CA TYR A 94 -3.00 -6.03 -19.59
C TYR A 94 -4.49 -5.78 -19.34
N LYS A 95 -5.19 -5.29 -20.37
CA LYS A 95 -6.64 -4.99 -20.30
C LYS A 95 -7.50 -6.25 -20.18
N ASP A 96 -6.97 -7.37 -20.66
CA ASP A 96 -7.60 -8.69 -20.66
C ASP A 96 -6.56 -9.78 -20.36
N ASP A 97 -7.01 -11.03 -20.24
CA ASP A 97 -6.21 -12.22 -19.93
C ASP A 97 -5.45 -12.81 -21.13
N THR A 98 -5.47 -12.15 -22.29
CA THR A 98 -4.92 -12.69 -23.54
C THR A 98 -3.49 -12.24 -23.84
N ASP A 99 -2.85 -11.48 -22.93
CA ASP A 99 -1.54 -10.81 -23.11
C ASP A 99 -1.45 -9.87 -24.34
N ALA A 100 -2.52 -9.74 -25.14
CA ALA A 100 -2.51 -9.02 -26.41
C ALA A 100 -2.77 -7.51 -26.25
N ARG A 101 -3.46 -7.10 -25.17
CA ARG A 101 -3.85 -5.71 -24.92
C ARG A 101 -3.09 -5.11 -23.75
N ARG A 102 -1.78 -4.93 -23.91
CA ARG A 102 -0.92 -4.32 -22.89
C ARG A 102 -1.37 -2.89 -22.56
N ILE A 103 -1.56 -2.60 -21.28
CA ILE A 103 -1.73 -1.26 -20.74
C ILE A 103 -0.37 -0.60 -20.62
N GLY A 104 0.56 -1.25 -19.92
CA GLY A 104 1.91 -0.74 -19.72
C GLY A 104 2.78 -1.71 -18.94
N THR A 105 4.09 -1.46 -18.99
CA THR A 105 5.07 -2.04 -18.07
C THR A 105 5.51 -0.93 -17.14
N PHE A 106 5.37 -1.16 -15.84
CA PHE A 106 5.64 -0.18 -14.80
C PHE A 106 6.82 -0.65 -13.96
N GLN A 107 7.69 0.29 -13.63
CA GLN A 107 8.85 0.07 -12.79
C GLN A 107 8.81 1.08 -11.64
N PHE A 108 8.79 0.57 -10.42
CA PHE A 108 8.80 1.41 -9.22
C PHE A 108 10.10 1.21 -8.46
N GLN A 109 10.53 2.27 -7.80
CA GLN A 109 11.66 2.25 -6.86
C GLN A 109 11.10 1.98 -5.48
N HIS A 110 11.70 1.02 -4.76
CA HIS A 110 11.25 0.53 -3.45
C HIS A 110 9.85 -0.12 -3.48
N HIS A 111 8.78 0.68 -3.66
CA HIS A 111 7.43 0.20 -3.91
C HIS A 111 6.58 1.20 -4.70
N GLY A 112 5.53 0.70 -5.36
CA GLY A 112 4.49 1.51 -6.01
C GLY A 112 3.09 1.00 -5.67
N LEU A 113 2.07 1.82 -5.93
CA LEU A 113 0.66 1.49 -5.71
C LEU A 113 -0.06 1.36 -7.05
N ILE A 114 -0.93 0.36 -7.19
CA ILE A 114 -1.66 0.09 -8.43
C ILE A 114 -3.11 -0.28 -8.17
N SER A 115 -4.02 0.13 -9.05
CA SER A 115 -5.42 -0.30 -9.03
C SER A 115 -5.66 -1.43 -10.04
N LEU A 116 -6.18 -2.56 -9.56
CA LEU A 116 -6.46 -3.76 -10.34
C LEU A 116 -7.97 -4.00 -10.47
N TYR A 117 -8.44 -4.16 -11.71
CA TYR A 117 -9.83 -4.38 -12.07
C TYR A 117 -10.07 -5.79 -12.55
N LYS A 118 -11.25 -6.34 -12.22
CA LYS A 118 -11.66 -7.66 -12.67
C LYS A 118 -11.52 -7.80 -14.19
N GLY A 119 -10.96 -8.91 -14.64
CA GLY A 119 -10.73 -9.22 -16.04
C GLY A 119 -9.40 -8.69 -16.58
N GLN A 120 -8.69 -7.84 -15.85
CA GLN A 120 -7.30 -7.53 -16.18
C GLN A 120 -6.38 -8.70 -15.92
N HIS A 121 -5.15 -8.58 -16.39
CA HIS A 121 -4.10 -9.55 -16.18
C HIS A 121 -2.81 -8.86 -15.76
N LEU A 122 -2.25 -9.31 -14.64
CA LEU A 122 -1.06 -8.78 -14.01
C LEU A 122 0.07 -9.79 -14.14
N VAL A 123 1.20 -9.33 -14.69
CA VAL A 123 2.45 -10.07 -14.69
C VAL A 123 3.44 -9.37 -13.78
N ILE A 124 3.85 -10.04 -12.70
CA ILE A 124 4.90 -9.57 -11.79
C ILE A 124 6.22 -10.18 -12.26
N THR A 125 7.08 -9.36 -12.84
CA THR A 125 8.39 -9.79 -13.35
C THR A 125 9.44 -9.77 -12.24
N LYS A 126 9.39 -8.75 -11.37
CA LYS A 126 10.32 -8.56 -10.25
C LYS A 126 9.59 -7.94 -9.07
N GLY A 127 9.80 -8.48 -7.87
CA GLY A 127 9.11 -8.00 -6.67
C GLY A 127 7.92 -8.87 -6.28
N TYR A 128 7.08 -8.33 -5.42
CA TYR A 128 5.86 -8.98 -4.96
C TYR A 128 4.75 -7.97 -4.70
N ALA A 129 3.50 -8.41 -4.76
CA ALA A 129 2.32 -7.58 -4.47
C ALA A 129 1.63 -8.02 -3.17
N VAL A 130 1.11 -7.04 -2.45
CA VAL A 130 0.26 -7.19 -1.25
C VAL A 130 -0.90 -6.23 -1.38
N GLU A 131 -2.08 -6.60 -0.89
CA GLU A 131 -3.22 -5.67 -0.80
C GLU A 131 -2.78 -4.41 -0.04
N ALA A 132 -3.05 -3.23 -0.60
CA ALA A 132 -2.45 -1.99 -0.11
C ALA A 132 -2.87 -1.68 1.33
N ASP A 133 -4.11 -2.00 1.71
CA ASP A 133 -4.62 -1.82 3.07
C ASP A 133 -3.99 -2.77 4.10
N ARG A 134 -3.35 -3.86 3.64
CA ARG A 134 -2.61 -4.82 4.47
C ARG A 134 -1.10 -4.69 4.34
N ALA A 135 -0.61 -3.74 3.55
CA ALA A 135 0.80 -3.59 3.22
C ALA A 135 1.63 -2.93 4.33
N GLY A 136 0.99 -2.23 5.27
CA GLY A 136 1.67 -1.57 6.40
C GLY A 136 2.67 -0.52 5.96
N ILE A 137 2.36 0.23 4.89
CA ILE A 137 3.26 1.26 4.34
C ILE A 137 3.39 2.41 5.33
N THR A 138 4.64 2.84 5.56
CA THR A 138 4.96 4.04 6.30
C THR A 138 5.74 5.01 5.41
N PRO A 139 5.56 6.34 5.56
CA PRO A 139 6.23 7.32 4.73
C PRO A 139 7.74 7.26 4.88
N GLY A 140 8.44 7.34 3.76
CA GLY A 140 9.89 7.32 3.68
C GLY A 140 10.36 8.23 2.55
N THR A 141 11.63 8.12 2.20
CA THR A 141 12.25 8.98 1.17
C THR A 141 12.15 8.42 -0.24
N THR A 142 11.63 7.20 -0.41
CA THR A 142 11.43 6.56 -1.71
C THR A 142 10.27 5.57 -1.65
N GLY A 143 9.40 5.64 -2.66
CA GLY A 143 8.21 4.83 -2.80
C GLY A 143 6.97 5.68 -3.05
N MET A 144 5.79 5.06 -3.00
CA MET A 144 4.52 5.73 -3.22
C MET A 144 3.59 5.60 -2.02
N TYR A 145 3.00 6.72 -1.61
CA TYR A 145 2.20 6.85 -0.40
C TYR A 145 0.85 7.46 -0.71
N LYS A 146 -0.24 6.89 -0.17
CA LYS A 146 -1.58 7.45 -0.27
C LYS A 146 -1.92 8.26 0.97
N ALA A 147 -2.29 9.54 0.78
CA ALA A 147 -2.77 10.38 1.86
C ALA A 147 -4.13 9.89 2.39
N GLY A 148 -4.27 9.82 3.70
CA GLY A 148 -5.42 9.22 4.41
C GLY A 148 -5.30 7.73 4.70
N ARG A 149 -4.27 7.04 4.18
CA ARG A 149 -3.95 5.64 4.53
C ARG A 149 -2.52 5.49 5.03
N ASP A 150 -1.54 5.88 4.21
CA ASP A 150 -0.13 5.66 4.46
C ASP A 150 0.52 6.89 5.14
N MET A 151 -0.04 8.07 4.88
CA MET A 151 0.34 9.34 5.49
C MET A 151 -0.88 10.21 5.76
N GLU A 152 -0.78 11.16 6.70
CA GLU A 152 -1.82 12.17 6.90
C GLU A 152 -1.88 13.13 5.70
N PRO A 153 -3.06 13.64 5.31
CA PRO A 153 -3.16 14.75 4.38
C PRO A 153 -2.61 16.05 5.00
N GLY A 154 -2.12 16.95 4.14
CA GLY A 154 -1.63 18.26 4.57
C GLY A 154 -0.47 18.79 3.74
N THR A 155 0.20 19.80 4.28
CA THR A 155 1.34 20.44 3.64
C THR A 155 2.64 19.78 4.09
N TYR A 156 3.49 19.42 3.13
CA TYR A 156 4.77 18.77 3.37
C TYR A 156 5.91 19.52 2.72
N ARG A 157 7.04 19.60 3.43
CA ARG A 157 8.32 20.05 2.88
C ARG A 157 9.13 18.82 2.50
N ILE A 158 9.49 18.71 1.23
CA ILE A 158 10.36 17.65 0.70
C ILE A 158 11.73 18.26 0.44
N THR A 159 12.77 17.70 1.05
CA THR A 159 14.16 18.16 0.93
C THR A 159 14.95 17.15 0.11
N PRO A 160 15.69 17.54 -0.95
CA PRO A 160 16.55 16.61 -1.69
C PRO A 160 17.71 16.08 -0.85
N LEU A 161 18.13 14.83 -1.08
CA LEU A 161 19.33 14.26 -0.46
C LEU A 161 20.60 14.86 -1.07
N THR A 162 20.66 14.87 -2.40
CA THR A 162 21.63 15.62 -3.19
C THR A 162 20.90 16.39 -4.29
N SER A 163 21.37 17.59 -4.63
CA SER A 163 20.71 18.42 -5.64
C SER A 163 20.65 17.71 -7.00
N GLY A 164 19.43 17.42 -7.49
CA GLY A 164 19.19 16.92 -8.85
C GLY A 164 19.17 15.40 -9.03
N SER A 165 19.20 14.59 -7.96
CA SER A 165 19.08 13.12 -8.07
C SER A 165 17.68 12.58 -7.80
N GLY A 166 16.84 13.32 -7.07
CA GLY A 166 15.49 12.91 -6.69
C GLY A 166 14.37 13.61 -7.46
N TYR A 167 13.15 13.11 -7.29
CA TYR A 167 11.93 13.76 -7.77
C TYR A 167 10.76 13.46 -6.85
N TYR A 168 9.67 14.22 -7.02
CA TYR A 168 8.36 13.83 -6.55
C TYR A 168 7.31 13.91 -7.66
N ALA A 169 6.26 13.13 -7.51
CA ALA A 169 5.08 13.21 -8.36
C ALA A 169 3.80 13.06 -7.51
N LEU A 170 2.78 13.86 -7.83
CA LEU A 170 1.45 13.71 -7.27
C LEU A 170 0.53 13.07 -8.31
N TYR A 171 -0.28 12.12 -7.85
CA TYR A 171 -1.30 11.50 -8.66
C TYR A 171 -2.65 11.60 -7.96
N ASN A 172 -3.70 11.83 -8.75
CA ASN A 172 -5.08 11.72 -8.29
C ASN A 172 -5.60 10.28 -8.39
N ASP A 173 -4.88 9.41 -9.10
CA ASP A 173 -5.28 8.03 -9.36
C ASP A 173 -4.09 7.16 -9.82
N VAL A 174 -4.11 5.86 -9.47
CA VAL A 174 -3.09 4.86 -9.82
C VAL A 174 -3.62 3.75 -10.76
N ARG A 175 -4.74 3.99 -11.44
CA ARG A 175 -5.31 3.13 -12.50
C ARG A 175 -4.39 2.92 -13.70
N TYR A 176 -3.81 4.01 -14.18
CA TYR A 176 -2.99 4.08 -15.39
C TYR A 176 -1.91 5.13 -15.16
N TYR A 177 -0.70 4.70 -14.81
CA TYR A 177 0.42 5.63 -14.60
C TYR A 177 0.63 6.51 -15.83
N TYR A 178 1.07 7.75 -15.60
CA TYR A 178 1.27 8.87 -16.54
C TYR A 178 0.03 9.66 -16.97
N ASP A 179 -1.16 9.06 -17.03
CA ASP A 179 -2.37 9.79 -17.48
C ASP A 179 -3.00 10.66 -16.37
N TYR A 180 -2.65 10.41 -15.10
CA TYR A 180 -3.26 11.05 -13.92
C TYR A 180 -2.25 11.79 -13.03
N ILE A 181 -1.10 12.18 -13.59
CA ILE A 181 -0.13 13.04 -12.89
C ILE A 181 -0.75 14.43 -12.74
N ASP A 182 -0.85 14.89 -11.50
CA ASP A 182 -1.31 16.23 -11.12
C ASP A 182 -0.11 17.20 -11.09
N GLU A 183 0.99 16.76 -10.48
CA GLU A 183 2.22 17.53 -10.35
C GLU A 183 3.44 16.61 -10.48
N TYR A 184 4.51 17.12 -11.08
CA TYR A 184 5.81 16.43 -11.16
C TYR A 184 6.93 17.46 -11.13
N ALA A 185 7.93 17.25 -10.29
CA ALA A 185 9.14 18.05 -10.32
C ALA A 185 10.36 17.27 -9.83
N ALA A 186 11.50 17.55 -10.46
CA ALA A 186 12.81 17.13 -9.95
C ALA A 186 13.18 17.95 -8.71
N LEU A 187 13.80 17.30 -7.73
CA LEU A 187 14.19 17.89 -6.46
C LEU A 187 15.60 18.48 -6.57
N PHE A 188 15.69 19.75 -6.95
CA PHE A 188 16.95 20.52 -6.92
C PHE A 188 17.13 21.30 -5.63
N GLU A 189 16.02 21.75 -5.03
CA GLU A 189 15.94 22.49 -3.79
C GLU A 189 14.71 22.03 -2.98
N PRO A 190 14.60 22.39 -1.69
CA PRO A 190 13.42 22.04 -0.92
C PRO A 190 12.13 22.60 -1.53
N VAL A 191 11.11 21.75 -1.64
CA VAL A 191 9.79 22.12 -2.18
C VAL A 191 8.72 21.93 -1.12
N THR A 192 7.70 22.79 -1.13
CA THR A 192 6.50 22.63 -0.31
C THR A 192 5.35 22.20 -1.18
N VAL A 193 4.72 21.08 -0.83
CA VAL A 193 3.62 20.47 -1.58
C VAL A 193 2.41 20.29 -0.67
N ASN A 194 1.21 20.57 -1.18
CA ASN A 194 -0.04 20.25 -0.48
C ASN A 194 -0.59 18.94 -1.01
N ILE A 195 -0.86 17.99 -0.11
CA ILE A 195 -1.32 16.66 -0.47
C ILE A 195 -2.71 16.46 0.13
N ALA A 196 -3.71 16.40 -0.75
CA ALA A 196 -5.09 16.20 -0.37
C ALA A 196 -5.38 14.74 -0.01
N ASN A 197 -6.40 14.52 0.83
CA ASN A 197 -6.85 13.18 1.18
C ASN A 197 -7.20 12.36 -0.07
N GLY A 198 -6.64 11.15 -0.18
CA GLY A 198 -6.81 10.26 -1.33
C GLY A 198 -5.84 10.48 -2.49
N GLN A 199 -5.02 11.54 -2.48
CA GLN A 199 -3.92 11.69 -3.44
C GLN A 199 -2.76 10.76 -3.11
N TYR A 200 -1.96 10.48 -4.15
CA TYR A 200 -0.78 9.63 -4.06
C TYR A 200 0.47 10.47 -4.28
N LEU A 201 1.42 10.37 -3.37
CA LEU A 201 2.75 10.96 -3.48
C LEU A 201 3.75 9.87 -3.84
N GLU A 202 4.41 10.00 -4.99
CA GLU A 202 5.62 9.24 -5.32
C GLU A 202 6.85 10.06 -4.98
N LEU A 203 7.81 9.42 -4.32
CA LEU A 203 9.12 9.99 -4.03
C LEU A 203 10.20 9.07 -4.58
N PHE A 204 11.25 9.70 -5.10
CA PHE A 204 12.50 9.03 -5.39
C PHE A 204 13.66 9.85 -4.87
N ASP A 205 14.54 9.19 -4.11
CA ASP A 205 15.80 9.73 -3.58
C ASP A 205 15.64 11.11 -2.89
N ALA A 206 14.55 11.28 -2.13
CA ALA A 206 14.41 12.41 -1.24
C ALA A 206 15.40 12.30 -0.06
N GLY A 207 15.81 13.43 0.50
CA GLY A 207 16.59 13.48 1.73
C GLY A 207 15.72 13.45 2.97
N SER A 208 14.60 14.18 2.96
CA SER A 208 13.56 14.11 3.99
C SER A 208 12.19 14.53 3.46
N ILE A 209 11.16 14.09 4.17
CA ILE A 209 9.78 14.58 4.03
C ILE A 209 9.25 14.94 5.42
N GLU A 210 8.84 16.19 5.59
CA GLU A 210 8.43 16.75 6.89
C GLU A 210 7.09 17.45 6.76
N ARG A 211 6.14 17.14 7.65
CA ARG A 211 4.87 17.87 7.69
C ARG A 211 5.12 19.29 8.17
N VAL A 212 4.61 20.28 7.44
CA VAL A 212 4.63 21.68 7.83
C VAL A 212 3.41 21.92 8.73
N PRO A 213 3.59 22.38 9.98
CA PRO A 213 2.47 22.77 10.82
C PRO A 213 1.72 23.96 10.23
N ASP A 214 0.39 23.93 10.33
CA ASP A 214 -0.48 25.05 9.97
C ASP A 214 -0.34 26.22 10.96
#